data_AF-A0AAW0GVS1-F1
#
_entry.id   AF-A0AAW0GVS1-F1
#
_cell.length_a   1.000
_cell.length_b   1.000
_cell.length_c   1.000
_cell.angle_alpha   90.00
_cell.angle_beta   90.00
_cell.angle_gamma   90.00
#
_symmetry.space_group_name_H-M   'P 1'
#
loop_
_entity.id
_entity.type
_entity.pdbx_description
1 polymer ?
#
loop_
_entity_poly.entity_id
_entity_poly.type
_entity_poly.pdbx_seq_one_letter_code
_entity_poly.pdbx_strand_id
1 'polypeptide(L)'
;MSAVFITCRYAVFAIFTICSAITCSVAVWDYTLGRDASLNAQVDIFLAFLGALGVVFIIPVLFLDIFRRNALPTRVWCEIAWVALFWMLYLAGASAATSMLPNLMCSPLAPLLPGYSTHSCISSNVLLAFSWMCMSTLLLYLVALVVSAVLHHDDDPGVWKSSVRFFPWYATRSTLPSAPSSPKSWQRPFALVVPQPKHAVDHSEAVKQMDAAADVEAAAPMSRKVPMRQNTSTNVTQPQPAASMYPPHVQNKLPAGKGASAPAPTGATPPPLGDWPRSIQDQRQPRSTRKPAPSPEAPRSPESANTTSPRSSSSRRGSPTRRRTPPPPLDLSRISAYNRVTEAVEEQERRNR
;
A
#
# COMPACT_ATOMS: atom_id res chain seq x y z
N MET A 1 -12.83 -12.05 12.69
CA MET A 1 -12.72 -11.39 11.38
C MET A 1 -11.40 -10.65 11.20
N SER A 2 -10.85 -9.96 12.21
CA SER A 2 -9.54 -9.28 12.10
C SER A 2 -8.38 -10.21 11.67
N ALA A 3 -8.40 -11.48 12.10
CA ALA A 3 -7.44 -12.48 11.65
C ALA A 3 -7.51 -12.75 10.13
N VAL A 4 -8.70 -12.70 9.52
CA VAL A 4 -8.89 -12.97 8.08
C VAL A 4 -8.21 -11.89 7.24
N PHE A 5 -8.38 -10.63 7.63
CA PHE A 5 -7.75 -9.50 6.93
C PHE A 5 -6.22 -9.53 7.03
N ILE A 6 -5.70 -9.86 8.22
CA ILE A 6 -4.26 -10.02 8.44
C ILE A 6 -3.71 -11.19 7.60
N THR A 7 -4.39 -12.34 7.58
CA THR A 7 -4.00 -13.49 6.75
C THR A 7 -4.04 -13.15 5.26
N CYS A 8 -5.10 -12.47 4.80
CA CYS A 8 -5.24 -12.02 3.42
C CYS A 8 -4.09 -11.09 3.01
N ARG A 9 -3.73 -10.12 3.86
CA ARG A 9 -2.58 -9.22 3.64
C ARG A 9 -1.28 -9.99 3.45
N TYR A 10 -0.95 -10.93 4.35
CA TYR A 10 0.29 -11.70 4.21
C TYR A 10 0.27 -12.61 2.98
N ALA A 11 -0.88 -13.17 2.62
CA ALA A 11 -1.04 -13.95 1.40
C ALA A 11 -0.79 -13.11 0.15
N VAL A 12 -1.38 -11.90 0.08
CA VAL A 12 -1.17 -10.93 -1.01
C VAL A 12 0.31 -10.56 -1.13
N PHE A 13 0.98 -10.24 -0.03
CA PHE A 13 2.41 -9.89 -0.05
C PHE A 13 3.31 -11.08 -0.43
N ALA A 14 2.97 -12.29 0.00
CA ALA A 14 3.69 -13.49 -0.40
C ALA A 14 3.54 -13.76 -1.91
N ILE A 15 2.31 -13.72 -2.43
CA ILE A 15 2.02 -13.89 -3.87
C ILE A 15 2.75 -12.82 -4.66
N PHE A 16 2.64 -11.55 -4.26
CA PHE A 16 3.33 -10.44 -4.92
C PHE A 16 4.85 -10.62 -4.93
N THR A 17 5.45 -11.07 -3.82
CA THR A 17 6.91 -11.31 -3.74
C THR A 17 7.34 -12.44 -4.67
N ILE A 18 6.59 -13.55 -4.70
CA ILE A 18 6.87 -14.69 -5.59
C ILE A 18 6.75 -14.27 -7.05
N CYS A 19 5.66 -13.59 -7.42
CA CYS A 19 5.48 -13.10 -8.79
C CYS A 19 6.56 -12.08 -9.18
N SER A 20 6.96 -11.18 -8.27
CA SER A 20 8.05 -10.22 -8.52
C SER A 20 9.39 -10.90 -8.75
N ALA A 21 9.70 -11.96 -7.99
CA ALA A 21 10.92 -12.75 -8.18
C ALA A 21 10.91 -13.50 -9.53
N ILE A 22 9.75 -14.03 -9.94
CA ILE A 22 9.58 -14.68 -11.24
C ILE A 22 9.74 -13.65 -12.37
N THR A 23 9.07 -12.50 -12.29
CA THR A 23 9.21 -11.40 -13.26
C THR A 23 10.66 -10.95 -13.37
N CYS A 24 11.37 -10.79 -12.24
CA CYS A 24 12.79 -10.44 -12.24
C CYS A 24 13.64 -11.50 -12.98
N SER A 25 13.41 -12.78 -12.69
CA SER A 25 14.19 -13.89 -13.27
C SER A 25 13.95 -14.02 -14.77
N VAL A 26 12.68 -13.98 -15.20
CA VAL A 26 12.28 -14.09 -16.62
C VAL A 26 12.75 -12.86 -17.40
N ALA A 27 12.64 -11.65 -16.83
CA ALA A 27 13.10 -10.44 -17.50
C ALA A 27 14.63 -10.44 -17.72
N VAL A 28 15.42 -10.91 -16.75
CA VAL A 28 16.87 -11.07 -16.92
C VAL A 28 17.18 -12.11 -17.99
N TRP A 29 16.43 -13.21 -18.02
CA TRP A 29 16.56 -14.24 -19.05
C TRP A 29 16.26 -13.69 -20.45
N ASP A 30 15.12 -13.02 -20.62
CA ASP A 30 14.72 -12.40 -21.90
C ASP A 30 15.74 -11.33 -22.34
N TYR A 31 16.27 -10.54 -21.40
CA TYR A 31 17.35 -9.59 -21.69
C TYR A 31 18.62 -10.27 -22.20
N THR A 32 19.00 -11.44 -21.66
CA THR A 32 20.19 -12.17 -22.13
C THR A 32 20.01 -12.75 -23.53
N LEU A 33 18.79 -13.15 -23.90
CA LEU A 33 18.47 -13.64 -25.25
C LEU A 33 18.28 -12.51 -26.26
N GLY A 34 17.72 -11.38 -25.82
CA GLY A 34 17.38 -10.23 -26.65
C GLY A 34 18.56 -9.30 -26.96
N ARG A 35 19.77 -9.63 -26.53
CA ARG A 35 20.96 -8.76 -26.70
C ARG A 35 21.28 -8.45 -28.16
N ASP A 36 20.89 -9.33 -29.07
CA ASP A 36 21.06 -9.17 -30.52
C ASP A 36 19.87 -8.44 -31.18
N ALA A 37 18.73 -8.30 -30.49
CA ALA A 37 17.52 -7.65 -30.96
C ALA A 37 17.21 -6.41 -30.10
N SER A 38 17.93 -5.30 -30.36
CA SER A 38 18.07 -4.12 -29.50
C SER A 38 16.79 -3.36 -29.10
N LEU A 39 15.61 -3.70 -29.62
CA LEU A 39 14.40 -2.91 -29.42
C LEU A 39 13.64 -3.22 -28.11
N ASN A 40 13.71 -4.45 -27.60
CA ASN A 40 12.92 -4.86 -26.42
C ASN A 40 13.68 -4.77 -25.10
N ALA A 41 15.01 -4.60 -25.16
CA ALA A 41 15.89 -4.61 -24.00
C ALA A 41 15.48 -3.59 -22.91
N GLN A 42 14.92 -2.44 -23.28
CA GLN A 42 14.53 -1.41 -22.31
C GLN A 42 13.36 -1.84 -21.42
N VAL A 43 12.36 -2.53 -21.99
CA VAL A 43 11.19 -3.00 -21.22
C VAL A 43 11.59 -4.12 -20.29
N ASP A 44 12.43 -5.04 -20.75
CA ASP A 44 12.94 -6.15 -19.94
C ASP A 44 13.78 -5.65 -18.77
N ILE A 45 14.69 -4.69 -19.00
CA ILE A 45 15.47 -4.06 -17.91
C ILE A 45 14.54 -3.37 -16.90
N PHE A 46 13.51 -2.68 -17.37
CA PHE A 46 12.55 -2.00 -16.50
C PHE A 46 11.78 -3.00 -15.62
N LEU A 47 11.26 -4.08 -16.20
CA LEU A 47 10.54 -5.14 -15.47
C LEU A 47 11.46 -5.91 -14.52
N ALA A 48 12.72 -6.16 -14.92
CA ALA A 48 13.73 -6.75 -14.05
C ALA A 48 13.99 -5.85 -12.83
N PHE A 49 14.15 -4.55 -13.06
CA PHE A 49 14.33 -3.57 -11.99
C PHE A 49 13.11 -3.51 -11.06
N LEU A 50 11.89 -3.48 -11.59
CA LEU A 50 10.67 -3.49 -10.78
C LEU A 50 10.53 -4.76 -9.95
N GLY A 51 10.80 -5.92 -10.53
CA GLY A 51 10.76 -7.20 -9.81
C GLY A 51 11.78 -7.23 -8.67
N ALA A 52 13.02 -6.82 -8.94
CA ALA A 52 14.07 -6.71 -7.92
C ALA A 52 13.70 -5.70 -6.82
N LEU A 53 13.24 -4.51 -7.20
CA LEU A 53 12.81 -3.46 -6.27
C LEU A 53 11.64 -3.94 -5.39
N GLY A 54 10.67 -4.64 -5.97
CA GLY A 54 9.55 -5.23 -5.23
C GLY A 54 10.00 -6.21 -4.16
N VAL A 55 10.89 -7.15 -4.50
CA VAL A 55 11.43 -8.13 -3.55
C VAL A 55 12.27 -7.44 -2.46
N VAL A 56 13.18 -6.54 -2.85
CA VAL A 56 14.06 -5.80 -1.93
C VAL A 56 13.27 -4.85 -1.03
N PHE A 57 12.12 -4.33 -1.47
CA PHE A 57 11.29 -3.44 -0.67
C PHE A 57 10.35 -4.21 0.27
N ILE A 58 9.66 -5.25 -0.22
CA ILE A 58 8.65 -5.96 0.56
C ILE A 58 9.26 -6.82 1.67
N ILE A 59 10.41 -7.44 1.44
CA ILE A 59 11.06 -8.27 2.47
C ILE A 59 11.35 -7.42 3.72
N PRO A 60 12.07 -6.28 3.66
CA PRO A 60 12.26 -5.40 4.81
C PRO A 60 10.96 -4.90 5.43
N VAL A 61 9.94 -4.58 4.62
CA VAL A 61 8.64 -4.16 5.16
C VAL A 61 7.99 -5.28 5.97
N LEU A 62 8.03 -6.52 5.50
CA LEU A 62 7.55 -7.71 6.24
C LEU A 62 8.35 -7.92 7.53
N PHE A 63 9.68 -7.82 7.47
CA PHE A 63 10.54 -7.90 8.64
C PHE A 63 10.20 -6.81 9.65
N LEU A 64 10.10 -5.55 9.24
CA LEU A 64 9.75 -4.43 10.11
C LEU A 64 8.35 -4.58 10.72
N ASP A 65 7.39 -5.12 9.97
CA ASP A 65 6.05 -5.39 10.46
C ASP A 65 6.02 -6.50 11.54
N ILE A 66 6.89 -7.51 11.42
CA ILE A 66 7.03 -8.57 12.43
C ILE A 66 7.77 -8.07 13.67
N PHE A 67 8.88 -7.34 13.49
CA PHE A 67 9.78 -6.97 14.58
C PHE A 67 9.35 -5.70 15.34
N ARG A 68 8.71 -4.75 14.67
CA ARG A 68 8.44 -3.43 15.26
C ARG A 68 6.96 -3.10 15.27
N ARG A 69 6.39 -3.07 16.49
CA ARG A 69 5.05 -2.55 16.72
C ARG A 69 4.99 -1.08 16.29
N ASN A 70 4.04 -0.73 15.42
CA ASN A 70 3.83 0.64 14.90
C ASN A 70 4.97 1.18 14.01
N ALA A 71 5.52 0.36 13.11
CA ALA A 71 6.42 0.86 12.09
C ALA A 71 5.70 1.86 11.15
N LEU A 72 6.44 2.86 10.64
CA LEU A 72 5.89 3.80 9.66
C LEU A 72 5.25 3.13 8.42
N PRO A 73 5.85 2.08 7.81
CA PRO A 73 5.27 1.45 6.62
C PRO A 73 3.94 0.71 6.87
N THR A 74 3.55 0.49 8.13
CA THR A 74 2.30 -0.19 8.49
C THR A 74 1.14 0.79 8.76
N ARG A 75 1.40 2.11 8.69
CA ARG A 75 0.34 3.12 8.79
C ARG A 75 -0.51 3.10 7.53
N VAL A 76 -1.83 3.19 7.69
CA VAL A 76 -2.81 3.09 6.58
C VAL A 76 -2.46 4.02 5.42
N TRP A 77 -2.22 5.31 5.68
CA TRP A 77 -1.89 6.28 4.63
C TRP A 77 -0.59 5.96 3.89
N CYS A 78 0.44 5.52 4.62
CA CYS A 78 1.75 5.18 4.06
C CYS A 78 1.62 3.91 3.22
N GLU A 79 0.85 2.95 3.70
CA GLU A 79 0.56 1.69 3.02
C GLU A 79 -0.19 1.90 1.71
N ILE A 80 -1.25 2.69 1.73
CA ILE A 80 -1.97 3.09 0.51
C ILE A 80 -1.02 3.79 -0.47
N ALA A 81 -0.17 4.71 -0.01
CA ALA A 81 0.73 5.47 -0.87
C ALA A 81 1.76 4.57 -1.58
N TRP A 82 2.45 3.69 -0.86
CA TRP A 82 3.45 2.83 -1.49
C TRP A 82 2.80 1.72 -2.34
N VAL A 83 1.66 1.15 -1.92
CA VAL A 83 0.92 0.16 -2.74
C VAL A 83 0.45 0.79 -4.04
N ALA A 84 -0.08 2.02 -4.00
CA ALA A 84 -0.51 2.75 -5.20
C ALA A 84 0.69 3.05 -6.13
N LEU A 85 1.84 3.42 -5.56
CA LEU A 85 3.07 3.65 -6.35
C LEU A 85 3.50 2.37 -7.08
N PHE A 86 3.61 1.24 -6.38
CA PHE A 86 3.96 -0.03 -7.01
C PHE A 86 2.91 -0.46 -8.03
N TRP A 87 1.62 -0.28 -7.74
CA TRP A 87 0.54 -0.58 -8.69
C TRP A 87 0.70 0.21 -10.00
N MET A 88 0.95 1.53 -9.92
CA MET A 88 1.18 2.37 -11.10
C MET A 88 2.42 1.95 -11.89
N LEU A 89 3.52 1.61 -11.20
CA LEU A 89 4.75 1.13 -11.83
C LEU A 89 4.53 -0.20 -12.57
N TYR A 90 3.82 -1.15 -11.96
CA TYR A 90 3.47 -2.42 -12.60
C TYR A 90 2.47 -2.24 -13.74
N LEU A 91 1.52 -1.31 -13.63
CA LEU A 91 0.61 -0.97 -14.71
C LEU A 91 1.36 -0.39 -15.91
N ALA A 92 2.33 0.51 -15.68
CA ALA A 92 3.19 1.04 -16.73
C ALA A 92 4.04 -0.07 -17.37
N GLY A 93 4.64 -0.96 -16.56
CA GLY A 93 5.43 -2.09 -17.07
C GLY A 93 4.60 -3.09 -17.88
N ALA A 94 3.43 -3.48 -17.39
CA ALA A 94 2.53 -4.40 -18.07
C ALA A 94 1.98 -3.80 -19.37
N SER A 95 1.62 -2.51 -19.37
CA SER A 95 1.13 -1.83 -20.58
C SER A 95 2.23 -1.65 -21.63
N ALA A 96 3.45 -1.31 -21.23
CA ALA A 96 4.62 -1.26 -22.12
C ALA A 96 4.96 -2.65 -22.70
N ALA A 97 4.93 -3.71 -21.88
CA ALA A 97 5.13 -5.07 -22.38
C ALA A 97 4.03 -5.47 -23.36
N THR A 98 2.76 -5.14 -23.07
CA THR A 98 1.61 -5.47 -23.93
C THR A 98 1.68 -4.75 -25.28
N SER A 99 2.20 -3.52 -25.35
CA SER A 99 2.31 -2.79 -26.62
C SER A 99 3.43 -3.31 -27.52
N MET A 100 4.48 -3.90 -26.94
CA MET A 100 5.65 -4.41 -27.68
C MET A 100 5.51 -5.89 -28.10
N LEU A 101 4.74 -6.69 -27.37
CA LEU A 101 4.67 -8.15 -27.58
C LEU A 101 4.01 -8.62 -28.90
N PRO A 102 2.85 -8.07 -29.34
CA PRO A 102 2.10 -8.63 -30.47
C PRO A 102 2.78 -8.46 -31.81
N ASN A 103 3.61 -7.42 -31.96
CA ASN A 103 4.06 -6.98 -33.28
C ASN A 103 5.36 -7.66 -33.75
N LEU A 104 6.15 -8.22 -32.83
CA LEU A 104 7.53 -8.59 -33.16
C LEU A 104 7.85 -10.07 -32.91
N MET A 105 7.31 -10.70 -31.85
CA MET A 105 7.85 -11.97 -31.37
C MET A 105 6.89 -13.18 -31.49
N CYS A 106 5.60 -12.94 -31.70
CA CYS A 106 4.61 -14.02 -31.82
C CYS A 106 3.78 -13.89 -33.11
N SER A 107 4.37 -13.31 -34.16
CA SER A 107 3.73 -13.27 -35.47
C SER A 107 3.56 -14.69 -36.03
N PRO A 108 2.41 -15.06 -36.62
CA PRO A 108 2.21 -16.38 -37.23
C PRO A 108 3.18 -16.67 -38.38
N LEU A 109 3.88 -15.66 -38.91
CA LEU A 109 4.93 -15.82 -39.93
C LEU A 109 6.31 -16.16 -39.34
N ALA A 110 6.49 -16.06 -38.01
CA ALA A 110 7.77 -16.33 -37.34
C ALA A 110 8.36 -17.74 -37.60
N PRO A 111 7.57 -18.83 -37.77
CA PRO A 111 8.12 -20.15 -38.08
C PRO A 111 8.85 -20.24 -39.43
N LEU A 112 8.60 -19.29 -40.34
CA LEU A 112 9.18 -19.29 -41.69
C LEU A 112 10.56 -18.62 -41.74
N LEU A 113 10.99 -17.93 -40.68
CA LEU A 113 12.29 -17.27 -40.60
C LEU A 113 13.35 -18.22 -40.00
N PRO A 114 14.36 -18.65 -40.78
CA PRO A 114 15.42 -19.50 -40.26
C PRO A 114 16.24 -18.75 -39.19
N GLY A 115 16.31 -19.33 -37.99
CA GLY A 115 16.99 -18.74 -36.83
C GLY A 115 16.05 -18.24 -35.72
N TYR A 116 14.73 -18.26 -35.94
CA TYR A 116 13.78 -17.87 -34.91
C TYR A 116 13.54 -18.99 -33.88
N SER A 117 13.87 -18.73 -32.61
CA SER A 117 13.69 -19.68 -31.51
C SER A 117 12.27 -19.57 -30.94
N THR A 118 11.47 -20.63 -31.03
CA THR A 118 10.10 -20.70 -30.50
C THR A 118 10.02 -20.42 -28.99
N HIS A 119 11.13 -20.58 -28.27
CA HIS A 119 11.22 -20.36 -26.82
C HIS A 119 10.99 -18.90 -26.40
N SER A 120 11.31 -17.91 -27.24
CA SER A 120 11.19 -16.49 -26.87
C SER A 120 9.74 -16.01 -26.76
N CYS A 121 8.82 -16.54 -27.59
CA CYS A 121 7.41 -16.17 -27.49
C CYS A 121 6.78 -16.70 -26.18
N ILE A 122 7.20 -17.88 -25.72
CA ILE A 122 6.69 -18.46 -24.48
C ILE A 122 7.18 -17.66 -23.27
N SER A 123 8.47 -17.31 -23.21
CA SER A 123 9.03 -16.57 -22.07
C SER A 123 8.40 -15.19 -21.91
N SER A 124 8.20 -14.46 -23.00
CA SER A 124 7.58 -13.14 -22.93
C SER A 124 6.09 -13.18 -22.60
N ASN A 125 5.36 -14.23 -22.99
CA ASN A 125 3.99 -14.47 -22.53
C ASN A 125 3.93 -14.73 -21.01
N VAL A 126 4.91 -15.47 -20.48
CA VAL A 126 5.05 -15.68 -19.03
C VAL A 126 5.33 -14.34 -18.33
N LEU A 127 6.27 -13.55 -18.83
CA LEU A 127 6.59 -12.23 -18.28
C LEU A 127 5.36 -11.32 -18.24
N LEU A 128 4.60 -11.30 -19.34
CA LEU A 128 3.35 -10.56 -19.46
C LEU A 128 2.33 -11.03 -18.41
N ALA A 129 2.05 -12.34 -18.32
CA ALA A 129 1.10 -12.89 -17.36
C ALA A 129 1.46 -12.54 -15.92
N PHE A 130 2.72 -12.70 -15.52
CA PHE A 130 3.17 -12.40 -14.15
C PHE A 130 3.13 -10.90 -13.83
N SER A 131 3.42 -10.02 -14.81
CA SER A 131 3.30 -8.57 -14.61
C SER A 131 1.84 -8.13 -14.39
N TRP A 132 0.90 -8.69 -15.15
CA TRP A 132 -0.54 -8.46 -14.97
C TRP A 132 -1.08 -9.03 -13.66
N MET A 133 -0.57 -10.20 -13.23
CA MET A 133 -0.90 -10.77 -11.92
C MET A 133 -0.42 -9.88 -10.77
N CYS A 134 0.81 -9.35 -10.84
CA CYS A 134 1.31 -8.38 -9.85
C CYS A 134 0.43 -7.13 -9.79
N MET A 135 0.12 -6.55 -10.95
CA MET A 135 -0.73 -5.36 -11.06
C MET A 135 -2.12 -5.62 -10.45
N SER A 136 -2.77 -6.71 -10.84
CA SER A 136 -4.12 -7.06 -10.37
C SER A 136 -4.15 -7.33 -8.87
N THR A 137 -3.13 -8.01 -8.35
CA THR A 137 -3.00 -8.32 -6.92
C THR A 137 -2.85 -7.03 -6.09
N LEU A 138 -2.01 -6.10 -6.54
CA LEU A 138 -1.85 -4.79 -5.88
C LEU A 138 -3.11 -3.93 -5.98
N LEU A 139 -3.80 -3.93 -7.13
CA LEU A 139 -5.05 -3.20 -7.33
C LEU A 139 -6.14 -3.70 -6.38
N LEU A 140 -6.35 -5.02 -6.33
CA LEU A 140 -7.34 -5.64 -5.45
C LEU A 140 -7.05 -5.28 -3.98
N TYR A 141 -5.78 -5.33 -3.60
CA TYR A 141 -5.35 -4.95 -2.26
C TYR A 141 -5.56 -3.46 -1.96
N LEU A 142 -5.22 -2.58 -2.91
CA LEU A 142 -5.42 -1.13 -2.80
C LEU A 142 -6.89 -0.78 -2.64
N VAL A 143 -7.77 -1.36 -3.47
CA VAL A 143 -9.22 -1.16 -3.38
C VAL A 143 -9.75 -1.65 -2.04
N ALA A 144 -9.36 -2.84 -1.59
CA ALA A 144 -9.77 -3.37 -0.29
C ALA A 144 -9.32 -2.46 0.87
N LEU A 145 -8.10 -1.92 0.83
CA LEU A 145 -7.59 -0.99 1.83
C LEU A 145 -8.33 0.35 1.82
N VAL A 146 -8.52 0.95 0.65
CA VAL A 146 -9.20 2.25 0.51
C VAL A 146 -10.65 2.14 0.94
N VAL A 147 -11.38 1.13 0.47
CA VAL A 147 -12.78 0.90 0.87
C VAL A 147 -12.86 0.69 2.39
N SER A 148 -11.97 -0.12 2.96
CA SER A 148 -11.95 -0.34 4.41
C SER A 148 -11.66 0.95 5.19
N ALA A 149 -10.71 1.76 4.72
CA ALA A 149 -10.34 3.04 5.35
C ALA A 149 -11.48 4.07 5.27
N VAL A 150 -12.15 4.17 4.11
CA VAL A 150 -13.29 5.09 3.91
C VAL A 150 -14.48 4.68 4.78
N LEU A 151 -14.83 3.38 4.82
CA LEU A 151 -15.94 2.89 5.64
C LEU A 151 -15.75 3.15 7.15
N HIS A 152 -14.51 3.25 7.62
CA HIS A 152 -14.19 3.52 9.02
C HIS A 152 -13.83 4.99 9.29
N HIS A 153 -13.80 5.83 8.26
CA HIS A 153 -13.42 7.24 8.42
C HIS A 153 -14.43 8.03 9.23
N ASP A 154 -15.72 7.75 9.03
CA ASP A 154 -16.82 8.41 9.75
C ASP A 154 -16.83 8.06 11.24
N ASP A 155 -16.32 6.87 11.59
CA ASP A 155 -16.29 6.37 12.97
C ASP A 155 -15.07 6.87 13.76
N ASP A 156 -13.90 6.89 13.14
CA ASP A 156 -12.66 7.37 13.77
C ASP A 156 -11.73 8.03 12.72
N PRO A 157 -11.57 9.38 12.72
CA PRO A 157 -10.64 10.06 11.82
C PRO A 157 -9.18 9.65 12.10
N GLY A 158 -8.89 9.05 13.26
CA GLY A 158 -7.61 8.44 13.61
C GLY A 158 -7.25 7.21 12.77
N VAL A 159 -8.17 6.64 11.97
CA VAL A 159 -7.93 5.47 11.12
C VAL A 159 -6.70 5.66 10.24
N TRP A 160 -6.49 6.86 9.68
CA TRP A 160 -5.36 7.17 8.81
C TRP A 160 -4.01 7.06 9.51
N LYS A 161 -3.94 7.43 10.79
CA LYS A 161 -2.71 7.38 11.60
C LYS A 161 -2.50 6.02 12.25
N SER A 162 -3.56 5.22 12.33
CA SER A 162 -3.52 3.88 12.89
C SER A 162 -2.70 2.93 12.01
N SER A 163 -2.18 1.87 12.65
CA SER A 163 -1.53 0.78 11.94
C SER A 163 -2.58 -0.22 11.49
N VAL A 164 -2.50 -0.64 10.22
CA VAL A 164 -3.45 -1.57 9.58
C VAL A 164 -3.60 -2.87 10.38
N ARG A 165 -2.56 -3.33 11.09
CA ARG A 165 -2.62 -4.55 11.92
C ARG A 165 -3.38 -4.38 13.24
N PHE A 166 -3.33 -3.19 13.84
CA PHE A 166 -3.87 -2.94 15.18
C PHE A 166 -5.23 -2.27 15.15
N PHE A 167 -5.65 -1.73 14.01
CA PHE A 167 -6.97 -1.16 13.87
C PHE A 167 -8.04 -2.26 13.94
N PRO A 168 -9.07 -2.11 14.78
CA PRO A 168 -10.10 -3.12 14.95
C PRO A 168 -11.14 -3.07 13.81
N TRP A 169 -10.71 -3.31 12.56
CA TRP A 169 -11.52 -3.23 11.33
C TRP A 169 -12.88 -3.95 11.36
N TYR A 170 -12.99 -4.98 12.20
CA TYR A 170 -14.20 -5.77 12.35
C TYR A 170 -14.49 -6.07 13.81
N ALA A 171 -14.05 -5.22 14.74
CA ALA A 171 -14.70 -5.21 16.03
C ALA A 171 -16.10 -4.64 15.79
N THR A 172 -17.01 -5.53 15.37
CA THR A 172 -18.44 -5.28 15.35
C THR A 172 -18.74 -4.63 16.67
N ARG A 173 -19.15 -3.34 16.64
CA ARG A 173 -19.39 -2.50 17.82
C ARG A 173 -20.04 -3.40 18.84
N SER A 174 -19.22 -3.92 19.75
CA SER A 174 -19.65 -4.99 20.62
C SER A 174 -20.55 -4.22 21.55
N THR A 175 -21.85 -4.33 21.25
CA THR A 175 -22.94 -3.47 21.70
C THR A 175 -22.51 -2.77 22.96
N LEU A 176 -22.25 -1.45 22.90
CA LEU A 176 -21.98 -0.60 24.07
C LEU A 176 -22.71 -1.26 25.23
N PRO A 177 -22.01 -1.92 26.18
CA PRO A 177 -22.62 -2.89 27.08
C PRO A 177 -23.86 -2.20 27.60
N SER A 178 -25.01 -2.65 27.11
CA SER A 178 -26.28 -1.94 27.25
C SER A 178 -26.36 -1.61 28.72
N ALA A 179 -26.44 -0.31 29.03
CA ALA A 179 -26.20 0.28 30.36
C ALA A 179 -26.37 -0.78 31.44
N PRO A 180 -25.30 -1.15 32.17
CA PRO A 180 -25.21 -2.38 32.96
C PRO A 180 -26.56 -2.61 33.60
N SER A 181 -27.23 -3.71 33.21
CA SER A 181 -28.64 -3.98 33.52
C SER A 181 -28.88 -3.48 34.92
N SER A 182 -29.60 -2.36 35.05
CA SER A 182 -29.68 -1.57 36.29
C SER A 182 -29.64 -2.53 37.46
N PRO A 183 -28.64 -2.44 38.36
CA PRO A 183 -28.35 -3.49 39.32
C PRO A 183 -29.68 -3.92 39.88
N LYS A 184 -30.09 -5.16 39.59
CA LYS A 184 -31.35 -5.70 40.12
C LYS A 184 -31.22 -5.47 41.60
N SER A 185 -31.97 -4.47 42.06
CA SER A 185 -32.07 -4.06 43.44
C SER A 185 -32.37 -5.35 44.17
N TRP A 186 -31.34 -5.94 44.75
CA TRP A 186 -31.54 -6.98 45.71
C TRP A 186 -32.03 -6.19 46.90
N GLN A 187 -33.36 -6.05 46.94
CA GLN A 187 -34.11 -5.47 48.03
C GLN A 187 -33.73 -6.24 49.29
N ARG A 188 -32.63 -5.82 49.92
CA ARG A 188 -32.51 -5.91 51.35
C ARG A 188 -33.09 -4.61 51.87
N PRO A 189 -34.19 -4.64 52.63
CA PRO A 189 -34.74 -3.46 53.27
C PRO A 189 -33.76 -3.01 54.35
N PHE A 190 -32.79 -2.20 53.98
CA PHE A 190 -32.02 -1.44 54.94
C PHE A 190 -32.71 -0.09 55.09
N ALA A 191 -33.45 0.04 56.19
CA ALA A 191 -33.87 1.32 56.74
C ALA A 191 -32.61 2.12 57.06
N LEU A 192 -32.22 3.04 56.17
CA LEU A 192 -31.15 3.99 56.43
C LEU A 192 -31.74 5.38 56.61
N VAL A 193 -31.61 5.83 57.85
CA VAL A 193 -32.01 7.11 58.42
C VAL A 193 -31.45 8.28 57.59
N VAL A 194 -32.35 9.17 57.18
CA VAL A 194 -32.04 10.46 56.55
C VAL A 194 -31.30 11.34 57.55
N PRO A 195 -30.09 11.85 57.25
CA PRO A 195 -29.43 12.85 58.08
C PRO A 195 -30.20 14.16 58.01
N GLN A 196 -30.62 14.64 59.18
CA GLN A 196 -31.29 15.91 59.37
C GLN A 196 -30.36 17.09 58.94
N PRO A 197 -30.86 18.07 58.17
CA PRO A 197 -30.07 19.23 57.77
C PRO A 197 -29.79 20.12 58.98
N LYS A 198 -28.52 20.34 59.32
CA LYS A 198 -28.11 21.35 60.30
C LYS A 198 -27.98 22.71 59.62
N HIS A 199 -28.64 23.68 60.24
CA HIS A 199 -28.73 25.09 59.86
C HIS A 199 -27.36 25.77 59.72
N ALA A 200 -27.35 26.77 58.82
CA ALA A 200 -26.24 27.66 58.54
C ALA A 200 -25.79 28.47 59.78
N VAL A 201 -24.48 28.68 59.88
CA VAL A 201 -23.87 29.70 60.75
C VAL A 201 -23.41 30.84 59.85
N ASP A 202 -23.98 32.02 60.13
CA ASP A 202 -23.55 33.32 59.61
C ASP A 202 -22.10 33.60 60.00
N HIS A 203 -21.26 33.91 59.01
CA HIS A 203 -20.04 34.68 59.21
C HIS A 203 -20.09 35.90 58.28
N SER A 204 -20.73 36.94 58.82
CA SER A 204 -20.49 38.33 58.44
C SER A 204 -19.17 38.80 59.07
N GLU A 205 -18.56 39.79 58.42
CA GLU A 205 -17.35 40.55 58.78
C GLU A 205 -16.01 39.88 58.39
N ALA A 206 -15.03 40.54 57.77
CA ALA A 206 -14.86 41.88 57.20
C ALA A 206 -13.43 41.91 56.60
N VAL A 207 -13.12 42.99 55.87
CA VAL A 207 -11.77 43.49 55.50
C VAL A 207 -11.23 42.94 54.17
N LYS A 208 -11.52 43.59 53.03
CA LYS A 208 -10.91 44.82 52.44
C LYS A 208 -9.58 44.56 51.70
N GLN A 209 -9.47 45.28 50.58
CA GLN A 209 -8.26 45.58 49.79
C GLN A 209 -7.76 44.39 48.92
N MET A 210 -7.60 44.52 47.60
CA MET A 210 -7.11 45.68 46.86
C MET A 210 -7.44 45.55 45.37
N ASP A 211 -7.88 46.65 44.77
CA ASP A 211 -8.05 46.85 43.33
C ASP A 211 -6.75 46.61 42.55
N ALA A 212 -6.84 45.90 41.43
CA ALA A 212 -6.04 46.17 40.25
C ALA A 212 -6.75 45.62 39.00
N ALA A 213 -7.31 46.58 38.27
CA ALA A 213 -7.92 46.47 36.95
C ALA A 213 -7.18 45.54 35.97
N ALA A 214 -7.94 44.68 35.31
CA ALA A 214 -7.88 44.49 33.86
C ALA A 214 -9.17 43.81 33.40
N ASP A 215 -10.11 44.64 32.97
CA ASP A 215 -11.21 44.30 32.07
C ASP A 215 -10.72 43.46 30.88
N VAL A 216 -11.51 42.48 30.46
CA VAL A 216 -12.09 42.36 29.09
C VAL A 216 -13.04 41.14 29.08
N GLU A 217 -14.33 41.48 29.14
CA GLU A 217 -15.42 40.97 28.27
C GLU A 217 -15.74 39.46 28.32
N ALA A 218 -16.68 39.03 29.16
CA ALA A 218 -18.13 39.02 28.91
C ALA A 218 -18.60 38.05 27.79
N ALA A 219 -19.08 36.90 28.26
CA ALA A 219 -20.38 36.28 27.94
C ALA A 219 -20.82 36.13 26.46
N ALA A 220 -20.98 34.86 26.04
CA ALA A 220 -22.30 34.30 25.70
C ALA A 220 -22.25 32.78 25.42
N PRO A 221 -23.10 31.96 26.05
CA PRO A 221 -23.42 30.63 25.54
C PRO A 221 -24.51 30.73 24.47
N MET A 222 -24.14 30.64 23.19
CA MET A 222 -25.14 30.47 22.13
C MET A 222 -25.74 29.06 22.16
N SER A 223 -26.91 28.97 22.77
CA SER A 223 -27.90 27.92 22.53
C SER A 223 -28.29 27.90 21.06
N ARG A 224 -27.67 27.02 20.27
CA ARG A 224 -28.04 26.79 18.87
C ARG A 224 -29.13 25.73 18.80
N LYS A 225 -30.38 26.19 18.79
CA LYS A 225 -31.53 25.39 18.33
C LYS A 225 -31.26 24.95 16.89
N VAL A 226 -31.18 23.64 16.67
CA VAL A 226 -31.11 23.05 15.33
C VAL A 226 -32.54 22.97 14.78
N PRO A 227 -32.84 23.61 13.64
CA PRO A 227 -34.14 23.48 13.01
C PRO A 227 -34.24 22.14 12.27
N MET A 228 -35.33 21.45 12.55
CA MET A 228 -35.91 20.38 11.76
C MET A 228 -36.05 20.83 10.31
N ARG A 229 -35.34 20.19 9.37
CA ARG A 229 -35.44 20.49 7.94
C ARG A 229 -36.18 19.36 7.22
N GLN A 230 -37.20 19.79 6.48
CA GLN A 230 -38.19 19.05 5.73
C GLN A 230 -37.60 18.13 4.65
N ASN A 231 -38.31 17.01 4.47
CA ASN A 231 -38.38 16.19 3.26
C ASN A 231 -38.34 17.04 1.99
N THR A 232 -37.39 16.74 1.10
CA THR A 232 -37.41 17.23 -0.28
C THR A 232 -37.60 16.03 -1.19
N SER A 233 -38.65 16.10 -2.01
CA SER A 233 -39.05 15.12 -3.01
C SER A 233 -37.89 14.70 -3.92
N THR A 234 -37.82 13.39 -4.15
CA THR A 234 -37.09 12.74 -5.24
C THR A 234 -37.69 13.17 -6.59
N ASN A 235 -37.00 14.07 -7.30
CA ASN A 235 -37.18 14.25 -8.74
C ASN A 235 -36.37 13.19 -9.48
N VAL A 236 -37.08 12.38 -10.26
CA VAL A 236 -36.54 11.39 -11.18
C VAL A 236 -35.70 12.12 -12.24
N THR A 237 -34.39 11.90 -12.19
CA THR A 237 -33.44 12.46 -13.18
C THR A 237 -33.46 11.58 -14.42
N GLN A 238 -33.78 12.21 -15.54
CA GLN A 238 -33.79 11.65 -16.90
C GLN A 238 -32.39 11.16 -17.30
N PRO A 239 -32.25 10.01 -17.98
CA PRO A 239 -30.96 9.45 -18.35
C PRO A 239 -30.19 10.39 -19.27
N GLN A 240 -29.03 10.86 -18.79
CA GLN A 240 -28.11 11.70 -19.53
C GLN A 240 -27.40 10.85 -20.61
N PRO A 241 -27.44 11.22 -21.90
CA PRO A 241 -26.75 10.47 -22.94
C PRO A 241 -25.23 10.54 -22.72
N ALA A 242 -24.55 9.41 -22.93
CA ALA A 242 -23.13 9.25 -22.69
C ALA A 242 -22.29 10.37 -23.36
N ALA A 243 -21.35 10.92 -22.60
CA ALA A 243 -20.45 11.96 -23.09
C ALA A 243 -19.67 11.46 -24.31
N SER A 244 -19.95 12.06 -25.47
CA SER A 244 -19.17 11.84 -26.68
C SER A 244 -17.77 12.42 -26.51
N MET A 245 -16.73 11.61 -26.75
CA MET A 245 -15.33 12.05 -26.76
C MET A 245 -14.96 12.88 -28.00
N TYR A 246 -15.89 13.12 -28.93
CA TYR A 246 -15.63 13.89 -30.14
C TYR A 246 -15.97 15.38 -29.95
N PRO A 247 -15.10 16.30 -30.40
CA PRO A 247 -15.37 17.74 -30.41
C PRO A 247 -16.67 18.09 -31.17
N PRO A 248 -17.40 19.13 -30.76
CA PRO A 248 -18.74 19.45 -31.29
C PRO A 248 -18.76 19.76 -32.80
N HIS A 249 -17.64 20.20 -33.38
CA HIS A 249 -17.53 20.47 -34.82
C HIS A 249 -17.42 19.19 -35.68
N VAL A 250 -17.09 18.04 -35.07
CA VAL A 250 -16.99 16.74 -35.76
C VAL A 250 -18.36 16.03 -35.76
N GLN A 251 -19.17 16.22 -34.71
CA GLN A 251 -20.51 15.62 -34.60
C GLN A 251 -21.46 16.08 -35.71
N ASN A 252 -21.40 17.35 -36.11
CA ASN A 252 -22.28 17.89 -37.16
C ASN A 252 -21.95 17.39 -38.57
N LYS A 253 -20.87 16.62 -38.76
CA LYS A 253 -20.48 16.06 -40.06
C LYS A 253 -20.70 14.55 -40.19
N LEU A 254 -21.17 13.89 -39.13
CA LEU A 254 -21.50 12.47 -39.20
C LEU A 254 -22.87 12.31 -39.87
N PRO A 255 -22.97 11.60 -41.00
CA PRO A 255 -24.25 11.34 -41.64
C PRO A 255 -25.13 10.56 -40.67
N ALA A 256 -26.27 11.14 -40.32
CA ALA A 256 -27.28 10.50 -39.48
C ALA A 256 -27.74 9.21 -40.18
N GLY A 257 -27.23 8.07 -39.71
CA GLY A 257 -27.50 6.76 -40.27
C GLY A 257 -28.96 6.39 -40.09
N LYS A 258 -29.78 6.66 -41.11
CA LYS A 258 -31.05 5.96 -41.30
C LYS A 258 -30.73 4.52 -41.66
N GLY A 259 -31.15 3.59 -40.80
CA GLY A 259 -31.08 2.16 -41.05
C GLY A 259 -31.73 1.82 -42.38
N ALA A 260 -30.93 1.28 -43.29
CA ALA A 260 -31.37 0.55 -44.45
C ALA A 260 -30.38 -0.59 -44.67
N SER A 261 -30.85 -1.80 -44.41
CA SER A 261 -30.24 -3.05 -44.84
C SER A 261 -30.10 -3.05 -46.36
N ALA A 262 -28.86 -3.10 -46.86
CA ALA A 262 -28.56 -3.29 -48.28
C ALA A 262 -27.56 -4.46 -48.44
N PRO A 263 -27.73 -5.31 -49.48
CA PRO A 263 -26.96 -6.53 -49.68
C PRO A 263 -25.55 -6.25 -50.23
N ALA A 264 -24.66 -7.20 -49.97
CA ALA A 264 -23.23 -7.16 -50.29
C ALA A 264 -22.92 -6.96 -51.78
N PRO A 265 -22.04 -6.01 -52.15
CA PRO A 265 -21.43 -5.98 -53.47
C PRO A 265 -20.17 -6.86 -53.50
N THR A 266 -20.23 -7.90 -54.32
CA THR A 266 -19.07 -8.61 -54.84
C THR A 266 -18.26 -7.70 -55.77
N GLY A 267 -16.96 -7.57 -55.51
CA GLY A 267 -15.96 -7.21 -56.53
C GLY A 267 -15.59 -5.74 -56.63
N ALA A 268 -14.55 -5.33 -55.90
CA ALA A 268 -13.58 -4.34 -56.36
C ALA A 268 -12.33 -4.43 -55.48
N THR A 269 -11.22 -4.83 -56.08
CA THR A 269 -9.87 -4.82 -55.50
C THR A 269 -9.50 -3.38 -55.12
N PRO A 270 -9.05 -3.08 -53.90
CA PRO A 270 -8.65 -1.73 -53.54
C PRO A 270 -7.41 -1.30 -54.33
N PRO A 271 -7.27 -0.01 -54.68
CA PRO A 271 -6.11 0.50 -55.41
C PRO A 271 -4.83 0.34 -54.58
N PRO A 272 -3.67 0.11 -55.22
CA PRO A 272 -2.41 -0.04 -54.51
C PRO A 272 -2.08 1.23 -53.74
N LEU A 273 -1.73 1.03 -52.48
CA LEU A 273 -1.33 2.07 -51.53
C LEU A 273 -0.13 2.82 -52.10
N GLY A 274 -0.33 4.09 -52.47
CA GLY A 274 0.69 4.95 -53.07
C GLY A 274 1.93 5.08 -52.19
N ASP A 275 3.09 5.19 -52.85
CA ASP A 275 4.41 5.33 -52.24
C ASP A 275 4.47 6.56 -51.32
N TRP A 276 4.42 6.32 -50.01
CA TRP A 276 4.71 7.34 -49.01
C TRP A 276 6.20 7.68 -49.05
N PRO A 277 6.58 8.98 -49.07
CA PRO A 277 7.98 9.38 -49.11
C PRO A 277 8.67 8.95 -47.82
N ARG A 278 9.57 7.97 -47.93
CA ARG A 278 10.44 7.56 -46.81
C ARG A 278 11.40 8.73 -46.53
N SER A 279 11.36 9.26 -45.31
CA SER A 279 12.34 10.25 -44.87
C SER A 279 13.73 9.62 -44.89
N ILE A 280 14.55 10.05 -45.85
CA ILE A 280 15.99 9.79 -45.89
C ILE A 280 16.61 10.57 -44.74
N GLN A 281 16.60 9.99 -43.55
CA GLN A 281 17.28 10.55 -42.40
C GLN A 281 17.93 9.42 -41.62
N ASP A 282 19.07 8.97 -42.14
CA ASP A 282 20.21 8.53 -41.35
C ASP A 282 21.42 8.32 -42.25
N GLN A 283 22.17 9.40 -42.46
CA GLN A 283 23.54 9.32 -42.94
C GLN A 283 24.40 10.30 -42.14
N ARG A 284 24.91 9.84 -41.00
CA ARG A 284 26.28 10.05 -40.50
C ARG A 284 26.31 9.91 -38.97
N GLN A 285 26.92 8.83 -38.49
CA GLN A 285 27.84 8.97 -37.37
C GLN A 285 29.21 8.40 -37.72
N PRO A 286 30.29 9.15 -37.42
CA PRO A 286 31.65 8.76 -37.77
C PRO A 286 32.18 7.68 -36.82
N ARG A 287 32.79 6.70 -37.46
CA ARG A 287 33.60 5.60 -36.93
C ARG A 287 34.72 6.15 -36.03
N SER A 288 34.59 5.98 -34.72
CA SER A 288 35.70 6.20 -33.78
C SER A 288 36.62 4.97 -33.77
N THR A 289 37.89 5.24 -34.02
CA THR A 289 39.03 4.35 -34.18
C THR A 289 39.33 3.56 -32.89
N ARG A 290 39.08 2.25 -32.92
CA ARG A 290 39.52 1.30 -31.89
C ARG A 290 41.00 0.99 -32.10
N LYS A 291 41.83 1.43 -31.15
CA LYS A 291 43.27 1.13 -31.02
C LYS A 291 43.45 -0.34 -30.63
N PRO A 292 44.30 -1.15 -31.30
CA PRO A 292 44.63 -2.51 -30.86
C PRO A 292 45.73 -2.47 -29.79
N ALA A 293 45.56 -3.23 -28.71
CA ALA A 293 46.63 -3.58 -27.77
C ALA A 293 47.16 -4.99 -28.11
N PRO A 294 48.48 -5.21 -28.19
CA PRO A 294 49.05 -6.54 -28.35
C PRO A 294 49.48 -7.12 -26.98
N SER A 295 49.09 -8.38 -26.72
CA SER A 295 49.98 -9.46 -26.28
C SER A 295 49.20 -10.64 -25.70
N PRO A 296 49.47 -11.85 -26.19
CA PRO A 296 49.47 -13.04 -25.35
C PRO A 296 50.85 -13.70 -25.41
N GLU A 297 51.57 -13.65 -24.29
CA GLU A 297 52.71 -14.53 -24.04
C GLU A 297 52.30 -15.49 -22.91
N ALA A 298 52.17 -16.76 -23.28
CA ALA A 298 52.23 -17.92 -22.39
C ALA A 298 53.56 -18.66 -22.71
N PRO A 299 53.99 -19.73 -22.01
CA PRO A 299 53.48 -20.38 -20.79
C PRO A 299 54.57 -20.70 -19.74
N ARG A 300 54.23 -20.91 -18.46
CA ARG A 300 55.04 -21.77 -17.55
C ARG A 300 54.15 -22.53 -16.54
N SER A 301 54.17 -23.84 -16.65
CA SER A 301 53.83 -24.83 -15.61
C SER A 301 55.01 -25.02 -14.64
N PRO A 302 55.02 -26.04 -13.77
CA PRO A 302 54.25 -26.23 -12.54
C PRO A 302 55.20 -26.32 -11.32
N GLU A 303 54.75 -26.02 -10.10
CA GLU A 303 55.49 -26.46 -8.92
C GLU A 303 54.59 -26.78 -7.73
N SER A 304 54.63 -28.07 -7.37
CA SER A 304 54.18 -28.63 -6.11
C SER A 304 55.02 -28.10 -4.96
N ALA A 305 54.38 -27.66 -3.88
CA ALA A 305 54.94 -27.86 -2.54
C ALA A 305 53.84 -27.95 -1.48
N ASN A 306 53.64 -29.19 -1.01
CA ASN A 306 53.32 -29.56 0.36
C ASN A 306 53.51 -28.44 1.40
N THR A 307 52.49 -28.17 2.21
CA THR A 307 52.73 -27.88 3.63
C THR A 307 51.66 -28.52 4.50
N THR A 308 52.20 -29.25 5.47
CA THR A 308 51.59 -30.23 6.34
C THR A 308 51.23 -29.58 7.68
N SER A 309 49.98 -29.79 8.16
CA SER A 309 49.56 -29.81 9.59
C SER A 309 49.70 -28.54 10.47
N PRO A 310 49.11 -28.48 11.69
CA PRO A 310 48.33 -29.49 12.42
C PRO A 310 46.97 -29.03 13.00
N ARG A 311 46.06 -30.01 13.13
CA ARG A 311 45.47 -30.49 14.39
C ARG A 311 45.40 -29.48 15.56
N SER A 312 44.20 -28.96 15.86
CA SER A 312 43.86 -28.59 17.24
C SER A 312 42.58 -29.30 17.68
N SER A 313 42.78 -30.16 18.66
CA SER A 313 41.80 -30.87 19.47
C SER A 313 41.41 -30.03 20.68
N SER A 314 40.27 -30.39 21.28
CA SER A 314 39.68 -29.88 22.54
C SER A 314 38.85 -28.60 22.36
N SER A 315 37.64 -28.47 22.91
CA SER A 315 37.15 -29.02 24.16
C SER A 315 35.63 -29.27 24.12
N ARG A 316 35.24 -30.44 24.62
CA ARG A 316 33.93 -30.64 25.24
C ARG A 316 33.81 -29.66 26.41
N ARG A 317 32.78 -28.81 26.41
CA ARG A 317 32.27 -28.20 27.64
C ARG A 317 30.76 -28.26 27.63
N GLY A 318 30.23 -29.17 28.46
CA GLY A 318 28.82 -29.25 28.76
C GLY A 318 28.33 -27.93 29.33
N SER A 319 27.23 -27.44 28.79
CA SER A 319 26.55 -26.27 29.30
C SER A 319 25.70 -26.70 30.51
N PRO A 320 25.91 -26.12 31.70
CA PRO A 320 25.21 -26.51 32.90
C PRO A 320 23.75 -26.08 32.83
N THR A 321 22.87 -26.95 33.29
CA THR A 321 21.46 -26.70 33.61
C THR A 321 21.35 -25.49 34.54
N ARG A 322 21.16 -24.32 33.92
CA ARG A 322 20.94 -23.05 34.61
C ARG A 322 19.59 -23.12 35.31
N ARG A 323 19.60 -23.47 36.61
CA ARG A 323 18.49 -23.25 37.53
C ARG A 323 18.08 -21.79 37.39
N ARG A 324 16.88 -21.56 36.84
CA ARG A 324 16.26 -20.25 36.75
C ARG A 324 15.94 -19.80 38.18
N THR A 325 16.74 -18.88 38.70
CA THR A 325 16.34 -18.07 39.85
C THR A 325 15.05 -17.32 39.49
N PRO A 326 14.05 -17.31 40.38
CA PRO A 326 12.83 -16.53 40.16
C PRO A 326 13.18 -15.05 39.96
N PRO A 327 12.50 -14.35 39.04
CA PRO A 327 12.75 -12.94 38.83
C PRO A 327 12.48 -12.14 40.12
N PRO A 328 13.25 -11.09 40.40
CA PRO A 328 13.00 -10.21 41.53
C PRO A 328 11.58 -9.63 41.45
N PRO A 329 10.93 -9.36 42.59
CA PRO A 329 9.59 -8.79 42.62
C PRO A 329 9.56 -7.48 41.83
N LEU A 330 8.57 -7.36 40.96
CA LEU A 330 8.36 -6.20 40.10
C LEU A 330 8.05 -4.99 40.98
N ASP A 331 9.02 -4.09 41.13
CA ASP A 331 8.87 -2.87 41.93
C ASP A 331 8.00 -1.86 41.16
N LEU A 332 6.71 -1.85 41.48
CA LEU A 332 5.71 -0.96 40.90
C LEU A 332 5.79 0.47 41.47
N SER A 333 6.66 0.75 42.45
CA SER A 333 6.76 2.07 43.10
C SER A 333 7.27 3.18 42.17
N ARG A 334 7.89 2.83 41.04
CA ARG A 334 8.42 3.77 40.04
C ARG A 334 7.51 3.99 38.83
N ILE A 335 6.34 3.37 38.76
CA ILE A 335 5.41 3.60 37.65
C ILE A 335 4.70 4.94 37.91
N SER A 336 5.32 6.00 37.41
CA SER A 336 4.92 7.42 37.51
C SER A 336 3.54 7.76 36.92
N ALA A 337 2.78 6.75 36.48
CA ALA A 337 1.42 6.93 35.97
C ALA A 337 0.41 7.21 37.09
N TYR A 338 0.62 6.70 38.30
CA TYR A 338 -0.27 6.98 39.43
C TYR A 338 -0.10 8.38 40.00
N ASN A 339 1.13 8.93 40.01
CA ASN A 339 1.38 10.28 40.53
C ASN A 339 0.64 11.36 39.73
N ARG A 340 0.47 11.18 38.41
CA ARG A 340 -0.27 12.16 37.59
C ARG A 340 -1.76 12.21 37.89
N VAL A 341 -2.36 11.09 38.32
CA VAL A 341 -3.78 11.05 38.68
C VAL A 341 -4.00 11.72 40.03
N THR A 342 -3.12 11.45 41.00
CA THR A 342 -3.18 12.14 42.31
C THR A 342 -2.92 13.64 42.17
N GLU A 343 -2.00 14.06 41.31
CA GLU A 343 -1.69 15.46 41.07
C GLU A 343 -2.87 16.19 40.37
N ALA A 344 -3.54 15.54 39.41
CA ALA A 344 -4.75 16.09 38.78
C ALA A 344 -5.94 16.19 39.74
N VAL A 345 -6.08 15.24 40.67
CA VAL A 345 -7.12 15.28 41.72
C VAL A 345 -6.84 16.39 42.72
N GLU A 346 -5.58 16.56 43.15
CA GLU A 346 -5.19 17.63 44.06
C GLU A 346 -5.32 19.01 43.41
N GLU A 347 -5.00 19.15 42.12
CA GLU A 347 -5.22 20.38 41.37
C GLU A 347 -6.72 20.71 41.21
N GLN A 348 -7.56 19.68 41.05
CA GLN A 348 -9.00 19.86 40.99
C GLN A 348 -9.60 20.22 42.36
N GLU A 349 -9.03 19.69 43.45
CA GLU A 349 -9.42 20.07 44.81
C GLU A 349 -8.98 21.49 45.16
N ARG A 350 -7.80 21.93 44.68
CA ARG A 350 -7.35 23.34 44.78
C ARG A 350 -8.19 24.30 43.95
N ARG A 351 -8.80 23.84 42.85
CA ARG A 351 -9.74 24.67 42.07
C ARG A 351 -11.13 24.78 42.70
N ASN A 352 -11.48 23.84 43.58
CA ASN A 352 -12.79 23.80 44.24
C ASN A 352 -12.79 24.44 45.65
N ARG A 353 -11.61 24.76 46.19
CA ARG A 353 -11.44 25.60 47.38
C ARG A 353 -11.13 27.01 46.94
#